data_AF-A0A086ZHF8-F1
#
_entry.id   AF-A0A086ZHF8-F1
#
_cell.length_a   1.000
_cell.length_b   1.000
_cell.length_c   1.000
_cell.angle_alpha   90.00
_cell.angle_beta   90.00
_cell.angle_gamma   90.00
#
_symmetry.space_group_name_H-M   'P 1'
#
loop_
_entity.id
_entity.type
_entity.pdbx_description
1 polymer ?
#
loop_
_entity_poly.entity_id
_entity_poly.type
_entity_poly.pdbx_seq_one_letter_code
_entity_poly.pdbx_strand_id
1 'polypeptide(L)'
;MTNGQLTHQEIIERTLAALFSIDEFAGRIALRGGQALIAYGITTRASQDIDLFVEENTITEDERLLIQTALEEQFADVDMEVRQCKLIPLPAKSEPKSWPES
;
A
#
# COMPACT_ATOMS: atom_id res chain seq x y z
N MET A 1 15.51 20.36 -17.09
CA MET A 1 14.61 19.64 -16.17
C MET A 1 14.35 18.29 -16.81
N THR A 2 15.02 17.25 -16.32
CA THR A 2 14.79 15.89 -16.82
C THR A 2 13.36 15.51 -16.47
N ASN A 3 12.53 15.24 -17.49
CA ASN A 3 11.29 14.49 -17.34
C ASN A 3 11.65 13.10 -16.77
N GLY A 4 11.85 13.01 -15.46
CA GLY A 4 12.19 11.78 -14.78
C GLY A 4 10.90 11.02 -14.52
N GLN A 5 10.43 10.23 -15.48
CA GLN A 5 9.43 9.21 -15.15
C GLN A 5 10.04 8.31 -14.08
N LEU A 6 9.42 8.29 -12.90
CA LEU A 6 9.78 7.32 -11.88
C LEU A 6 9.52 5.91 -12.41
N THR A 7 10.48 5.03 -12.16
CA THR A 7 10.28 3.59 -12.30
C THR A 7 9.22 3.13 -11.30
N HIS A 8 8.58 1.98 -11.58
CA HIS A 8 7.64 1.39 -10.63
C HIS A 8 8.28 1.13 -9.25
N GLN A 9 9.56 0.75 -9.23
CA GLN A 9 10.29 0.49 -8.00
C GLN A 9 10.47 1.76 -7.16
N GLU A 10 10.81 2.88 -7.80
CA GLU A 10 10.91 4.18 -7.10
C GLU A 10 9.56 4.65 -6.55
N ILE A 11 8.46 4.38 -7.27
CA ILE A 11 7.10 4.66 -6.77
C ILE A 11 6.81 3.82 -5.53
N ILE A 12 7.15 2.52 -5.54
CA ILE A 12 6.97 1.62 -4.40
C ILE A 12 7.79 2.11 -3.20
N GLU A 13 9.06 2.43 -3.39
CA GLU A 13 9.96 2.87 -2.32
C GLU A 13 9.47 4.17 -1.67
N ARG A 14 9.02 5.15 -2.47
CA ARG A 14 8.42 6.39 -1.98
C ARG A 14 7.11 6.14 -1.24
N THR A 15 6.28 5.24 -1.75
CA THR A 15 5.02 4.86 -1.10
C THR A 15 5.27 4.20 0.25
N LEU A 16 6.26 3.29 0.34
CA LEU A 16 6.66 2.70 1.60
C LEU A 16 7.23 3.75 2.56
N ALA A 17 8.06 4.67 2.08
CA ALA A 17 8.58 5.77 2.89
C ALA A 17 7.45 6.64 3.48
N ALA A 18 6.43 6.98 2.68
CA ALA A 18 5.23 7.69 3.15
C ALA A 18 4.49 6.91 4.23
N LEU A 19 4.23 5.61 4.00
CA LEU A 19 3.44 4.80 4.93
C LEU A 19 4.15 4.57 6.27
N PHE A 20 5.48 4.39 6.23
CA PHE A 20 6.30 4.19 7.43
C PHE A 20 6.73 5.51 8.11
N SER A 21 6.44 6.68 7.53
CA SER A 21 6.66 7.98 8.19
C SER A 21 5.48 8.47 9.02
N ILE A 22 4.34 7.78 8.97
CA ILE A 22 3.14 8.12 9.74
C ILE A 22 3.30 7.56 11.16
N ASP A 23 3.46 8.44 12.14
CA ASP A 23 3.69 8.05 13.55
C ASP A 23 2.54 7.18 14.10
N GLU A 24 1.30 7.45 13.69
CA GLU A 24 0.12 6.66 14.07
C GLU A 24 0.18 5.21 13.59
N PHE A 25 1.02 4.90 12.60
CA PHE A 25 1.22 3.55 12.08
C PHE A 25 2.45 2.85 12.68
N ALA A 26 3.27 3.56 13.46
CA ALA A 26 4.45 3.00 14.10
C ALA A 26 4.07 1.78 14.97
N GLY A 27 4.63 0.61 14.64
CA GLY A 27 4.35 -0.64 15.32
C GLY A 27 3.01 -1.30 14.97
N ARG A 28 2.11 -0.61 14.27
CA ARG A 28 0.80 -1.14 13.85
C ARG A 28 0.81 -1.76 12.47
N ILE A 29 1.74 -1.34 11.61
CA ILE A 29 1.88 -1.88 10.25
C ILE A 29 3.16 -2.69 10.05
N ALA A 30 3.09 -3.70 9.20
CA ALA A 30 4.26 -4.44 8.75
C ALA A 30 4.14 -4.84 7.27
N LEU A 31 5.25 -4.75 6.53
CA LEU A 31 5.29 -5.16 5.12
C LEU A 31 5.14 -6.68 4.99
N ARG A 32 4.28 -7.13 4.07
CA ARG A 32 4.08 -8.54 3.73
C ARG A 32 3.97 -8.73 2.21
N GLY A 33 3.63 -9.95 1.78
CA GLY A 33 3.37 -10.23 0.37
C GLY A 33 4.60 -10.13 -0.52
N GLY A 34 4.39 -9.74 -1.79
CA GLY A 34 5.43 -9.74 -2.81
C GLY A 34 6.60 -8.80 -2.50
N GLN A 35 6.30 -7.59 -2.03
CA GLN A 35 7.33 -6.60 -1.69
C GLN A 35 8.20 -7.03 -0.52
N ALA A 36 7.61 -7.67 0.50
CA ALA A 36 8.40 -8.24 1.60
C ALA A 36 9.39 -9.29 1.08
N LEU A 37 8.93 -10.21 0.22
CA LEU A 37 9.81 -11.25 -0.34
C LEU A 37 10.95 -10.67 -1.18
N ILE A 38 10.69 -9.59 -1.92
CA ILE A 38 11.73 -8.85 -2.67
C ILE A 38 12.72 -8.21 -1.69
N ALA A 39 12.22 -7.50 -0.67
CA ALA A 39 13.07 -6.83 0.33
C ALA A 39 13.97 -7.81 1.10
N TYR A 40 13.49 -9.03 1.37
CA TYR A 40 14.29 -10.10 2.00
C TYR A 40 15.17 -10.89 1.02
N GLY A 41 15.18 -10.54 -0.28
CA GLY A 41 15.96 -11.25 -1.29
C GLY A 41 15.51 -12.69 -1.55
N ILE A 42 14.29 -13.04 -1.15
CA ILE A 42 13.71 -14.39 -1.29
C ILE A 42 13.24 -14.63 -2.74
N THR A 43 12.84 -13.57 -3.45
CA THR A 43 12.39 -13.66 -4.83
C THR A 43 12.95 -12.53 -5.69
N THR A 44 13.11 -12.81 -6.98
CA THR A 44 13.44 -11.83 -8.04
C THR A 44 12.24 -11.49 -8.91
N ARG A 45 11.07 -12.09 -8.63
CA ARG A 45 9.84 -11.80 -9.35
C ARG A 45 9.40 -10.36 -9.04
N ALA A 46 9.10 -9.60 -10.08
CA ALA A 46 8.52 -8.27 -9.93
C ALA A 46 7.16 -8.34 -9.22
N SER A 47 6.94 -7.42 -8.29
CA SER A 47 5.67 -7.19 -7.60
C SER A 47 5.36 -5.70 -7.68
N GLN A 48 4.10 -5.35 -7.89
CA GLN A 48 3.64 -3.97 -7.98
C GLN A 48 2.78 -3.58 -6.77
N ASP A 49 2.06 -4.54 -6.22
CA ASP A 49 1.19 -4.33 -5.07
C ASP A 49 2.01 -4.13 -3.79
N ILE A 50 1.52 -3.28 -2.89
CA ILE A 50 2.05 -3.15 -1.53
C ILE A 50 1.02 -3.77 -0.58
N ASP A 51 1.40 -4.90 0.02
CA ASP A 51 0.59 -5.57 1.03
C ASP A 51 1.12 -5.22 2.42
N LEU A 52 0.25 -4.69 3.28
CA LEU A 52 0.55 -4.47 4.69
C LEU A 52 -0.28 -5.40 5.58
N PHE A 53 0.34 -5.88 6.65
CA PHE A 53 -0.39 -6.28 7.85
C PHE A 53 -0.71 -5.03 8.64
N VAL A 54 -1.93 -4.95 9.19
CA VAL A 54 -2.38 -3.88 10.09
C VAL A 54 -2.94 -4.57 11.33
N GLU A 55 -2.43 -4.23 12.52
CA GLU A 55 -2.75 -4.89 13.79
C GLU A 55 -4.26 -4.93 14.07
N GLU A 56 -4.92 -3.80 13.83
CA GLU A 56 -6.37 -3.71 13.77
C GLU A 56 -6.75 -3.82 12.28
N ASN A 57 -7.55 -4.82 11.90
CA ASN A 57 -7.92 -5.09 10.49
C ASN A 57 -8.82 -3.99 9.85
N THR A 58 -8.67 -2.74 10.27
CA THR A 58 -9.46 -1.59 9.87
C THR A 58 -8.56 -0.36 9.80
N ILE A 59 -8.70 0.40 8.73
CA ILE A 59 -8.17 1.77 8.60
C ILE A 59 -9.38 2.70 8.67
N THR A 60 -9.28 3.75 9.48
CA THR A 60 -10.30 4.79 9.60
C THR A 60 -10.18 5.83 8.48
N GLU A 61 -11.22 6.65 8.27
CA GLU A 61 -11.13 7.75 7.29
C GLU A 61 -10.10 8.82 7.67
N ASP A 62 -9.87 9.04 8.98
CA ASP A 62 -8.83 9.96 9.46
C ASP A 62 -7.43 9.42 9.12
N GLU A 63 -7.20 8.12 9.32
CA GLU A 63 -5.95 7.46 8.91
C GLU A 63 -5.77 7.42 7.38
N ARG A 64 -6.87 7.27 6.61
CA ARG A 64 -6.83 7.42 5.15
C ARG A 64 -6.35 8.81 4.74
N LEU A 65 -6.80 9.86 5.45
CA LEU A 65 -6.34 11.23 5.20
C LEU A 65 -4.85 11.38 5.50
N LEU A 66 -4.37 10.82 6.61
CA LEU A 66 -2.93 10.80 6.93
C LEU A 66 -2.11 10.11 5.83
N ILE A 67 -2.58 8.94 5.35
CA ILE A 67 -1.96 8.24 4.21
C ILE A 67 -1.90 9.15 2.99
N GLN A 68 -3.01 9.79 2.64
CA GLN A 68 -3.07 10.64 1.46
C GLN A 68 -2.08 11.81 1.58
N THR A 69 -2.04 12.50 2.73
CA THR A 69 -1.11 13.61 2.96
C THR A 69 0.34 13.16 2.87
N ALA A 70 0.71 12.06 3.52
CA ALA A 70 2.07 11.53 3.47
C ALA A 70 2.50 11.14 2.04
N LEU A 71 1.58 10.58 1.24
CA LEU A 71 1.84 10.28 -0.17
C LEU A 71 2.02 11.57 -0.99
N GLU A 72 1.13 12.55 -0.82
CA GLU A 72 1.22 13.83 -1.52
C GLU A 72 2.57 14.52 -1.24
N GLU A 73 3.03 14.50 0.01
CA GLU A 73 4.35 15.02 0.39
C GLU A 73 5.51 14.28 -0.29
N GLN A 74 5.50 12.94 -0.32
CA GLN A 74 6.56 12.14 -0.95
C GLN A 74 6.63 12.27 -2.48
N PHE A 75 5.52 12.63 -3.13
CA PHE A 75 5.43 12.77 -4.59
C PHE A 75 5.48 14.23 -5.08
N ALA A 76 5.28 15.21 -4.19
CA ALA A 76 5.38 16.63 -4.52
C ALA A 76 6.78 17.01 -5.06
N ASP A 77 7.84 16.44 -4.47
CA ASP A 77 9.24 16.73 -4.82
C ASP A 77 9.64 16.26 -6.24
N VAL A 78 8.79 15.47 -6.89
CA VAL A 78 9.03 14.89 -8.23
C VAL A 78 7.97 15.29 -9.24
N ASP A 79 7.24 16.39 -8.99
CA ASP A 79 6.17 16.91 -9.84
C ASP A 79 5.06 15.87 -10.15
N MET A 80 4.80 14.95 -9.20
CA MET A 80 3.74 13.95 -9.30
C MET A 80 2.62 14.24 -8.29
N GLU A 81 1.39 13.85 -8.64
CA GLU A 81 0.20 14.04 -7.81
C GLU A 81 -0.46 12.70 -7.44
N VAL A 82 -1.01 12.63 -6.23
CA VAL A 82 -1.86 11.49 -5.81
C VAL A 82 -3.28 11.74 -6.29
N ARG A 83 -3.69 11.04 -7.35
CA ARG A 83 -5.03 11.25 -7.92
C ARG A 83 -6.18 10.68 -7.12
N GLN A 84 -5.96 9.53 -6.47
CA GLN A 84 -7.00 8.82 -5.73
C GLN A 84 -6.39 8.08 -4.54
N CYS A 85 -6.97 8.30 -3.35
CA CYS A 85 -6.72 7.53 -2.15
C CYS A 85 -8.08 7.21 -1.50
N LYS A 86 -8.49 5.93 -1.49
CA LYS A 86 -9.84 5.51 -1.10
C LYS A 86 -9.77 4.25 -0.24
N LEU A 87 -10.65 4.16 0.76
CA LEU A 87 -10.94 2.90 1.44
C LEU A 87 -12.04 2.17 0.67
N ILE A 88 -11.76 0.94 0.25
CA ILE A 88 -12.73 0.09 -0.44
C ILE A 88 -13.10 -1.04 0.53
N PRO A 89 -14.36 -1.12 1.00
CA PRO A 89 -14.77 -2.22 1.86
C PRO A 89 -14.63 -3.53 1.10
N LEU A 90 -14.02 -4.53 1.74
CA LEU A 90 -13.99 -5.86 1.19
C LEU A 90 -15.43 -6.36 0.99
N PRO A 91 -15.71 -7.12 -0.09
CA PRO A 91 -17.01 -7.74 -0.26
C PRO A 91 -17.31 -8.57 0.99
N ALA A 92 -18.52 -8.40 1.53
CA ALA A 92 -19.01 -9.26 2.61
C ALA A 92 -18.79 -10.71 2.17
N LYS A 93 -18.21 -11.55 3.05
CA LYS A 93 -18.03 -12.97 2.76
C LYS A 93 -19.35 -13.53 2.25
N SER A 94 -19.43 -13.83 0.96
CA SER A 94 -20.52 -14.66 0.46
C SER A 94 -20.40 -15.98 1.21
N GLU A 95 -21.51 -16.47 1.77
CA GLU A 95 -21.57 -17.83 2.27
C GLU A 95 -20.96 -18.76 1.20
N PRO A 96 -20.13 -19.75 1.60
CA PRO A 96 -19.57 -20.70 0.65
C PRO A 96 -20.71 -21.25 -0.20
N LYS A 97 -20.62 -21.10 -1.53
CA LYS A 97 -21.59 -21.73 -2.43
C LYS A 97 -21.62 -23.21 -2.10
N SER A 98 -22.72 -23.69 -1.51
CA SER A 98 -22.98 -25.11 -1.40
C SER A 98 -23.04 -25.64 -2.84
N TRP A 99 -22.03 -26.42 -3.23
CA TRP A 99 -22.14 -27.19 -4.46
C TRP A 99 -23.32 -28.15 -4.27
N PRO A 100 -24.28 -28.20 -5.21
CA PRO A 100 -25.30 -29.23 -5.14
C PRO A 100 -24.58 -30.57 -5.17
N GLU A 101 -24.85 -31.42 -4.17
CA GLU A 101 -24.38 -32.80 -4.18
C GLU A 101 -24.88 -33.45 -5.48
N SER A 102 -23.95 -33.94 -6.27
CA SER A 102 -24.15 -34.61 -7.56
C SER A 102 -24.77 -35.99 -7.39
#